data_AF-A0A8T0FKA4-F1
#
_entry.id   AF-A0A8T0FKA4-F1
#
_cell.length_a   1.000
_cell.length_b   1.000
_cell.length_c   1.000
_cell.angle_alpha   90.00
_cell.angle_beta   90.00
_cell.angle_gamma   90.00
#
_symmetry.space_group_name_H-M   'P 1'
#
loop_
_entity.id
_entity.type
_entity.pdbx_description
1 polymer ?
#
loop_
_entity_poly.entity_id
_entity_poly.type
_entity_poly.pdbx_seq_one_letter_code
_entity_poly.pdbx_strand_id
1 'polypeptide(L)'
;MDKIKLRIRLRKFWKITFYPPYKLFTKLQNEIRYDINEYDNNSWKEFLESLNPDENSLFHFNRKLTKKFFALPPILDSDGPKYTPLDKADAFLRSLENSFQVNPELYCNNQIKRVKKLINQYFLYPPSQIVPKLTSPQEIIEIIKKINV
;
A
#
# COMPACT_ATOMS: atom_id res chain seq x y z
N MET A 1 -44.21 10.55 3.56
CA MET A 1 -44.14 9.39 4.47
C MET A 1 -42.78 8.76 4.29
N ASP A 2 -41.99 8.66 5.35
CA ASP A 2 -40.64 8.07 5.35
C ASP A 2 -40.69 6.64 4.75
N LYS A 3 -39.91 6.38 3.68
CA LYS A 3 -39.90 5.11 2.94
C LYS A 3 -39.69 3.91 3.88
N ILE A 4 -38.86 4.09 4.91
CA ILE A 4 -38.59 3.07 5.94
C ILE A 4 -39.86 2.74 6.73
N LYS A 5 -40.56 3.77 7.23
CA LYS A 5 -41.80 3.61 8.00
C LYS A 5 -42.89 2.95 7.15
N LEU A 6 -43.02 3.33 5.89
CA LEU A 6 -43.97 2.74 4.95
C LEU A 6 -43.66 1.25 4.70
N ARG A 7 -42.41 0.90 4.42
CA ARG A 7 -41.96 -0.48 4.22
C ARG A 7 -42.27 -1.35 5.43
N ILE A 8 -42.00 -0.86 6.64
CA ILE A 8 -42.27 -1.59 7.89
C ILE A 8 -43.76 -1.86 8.03
N ARG A 9 -44.61 -0.86 7.79
CA ARG A 9 -46.07 -0.98 7.86
C ARG A 9 -46.61 -2.00 6.87
N LEU A 10 -46.18 -1.94 5.61
CA LEU A 10 -46.61 -2.88 4.56
C LEU A 10 -46.15 -4.31 4.86
N ARG A 11 -44.92 -4.49 5.36
CA ARG A 11 -44.43 -5.82 5.79
C ARG A 11 -45.27 -6.39 6.93
N LYS A 12 -45.69 -5.56 7.88
CA LYS A 12 -46.58 -5.98 8.99
C LYS A 12 -47.94 -6.43 8.45
N PHE A 13 -48.56 -5.65 7.56
CA PHE A 13 -49.85 -6.03 6.98
C PHE A 13 -49.76 -7.30 6.11
N TRP A 14 -48.74 -7.44 5.28
CA TRP A 14 -48.51 -8.66 4.49
C TRP A 14 -48.46 -9.92 5.37
N LYS A 15 -47.80 -9.87 6.52
CA LYS A 15 -47.72 -11.01 7.46
C LYS A 15 -49.06 -11.38 8.09
N ILE A 16 -49.95 -10.41 8.27
CA ILE A 16 -51.25 -10.61 8.90
C ILE A 16 -52.27 -11.10 7.88
N THR A 17 -52.30 -10.48 6.70
CA THR A 17 -53.39 -10.69 5.73
C THR A 17 -53.00 -11.52 4.51
N PHE A 18 -51.70 -11.69 4.23
CA PHE A 18 -51.18 -12.27 2.98
C PHE A 18 -51.76 -11.63 1.71
N TYR A 19 -52.24 -10.38 1.81
CA TYR A 19 -52.86 -9.67 0.71
C TYR A 19 -51.80 -9.15 -0.29
N PRO A 20 -51.79 -9.58 -1.57
CA PRO A 20 -50.71 -9.33 -2.53
C PRO A 20 -50.25 -7.88 -2.69
N PRO A 21 -51.12 -6.86 -2.67
CA PRO A 21 -50.70 -5.47 -2.73
C PRO A 21 -49.75 -5.03 -1.61
N TYR A 22 -49.81 -5.65 -0.42
CA TYR A 22 -48.86 -5.33 0.65
C TYR A 22 -47.44 -5.86 0.37
N LYS A 23 -47.26 -6.77 -0.60
CA LYS A 23 -45.94 -7.25 -1.05
C LYS A 23 -45.09 -6.13 -1.68
N LEU A 24 -45.67 -4.96 -1.98
CA LEU A 24 -44.94 -3.75 -2.38
C LEU A 24 -43.81 -3.35 -1.42
N PHE A 25 -43.82 -3.84 -0.17
CA PHE A 25 -42.70 -3.68 0.77
C PHE A 25 -41.35 -4.17 0.20
N THR A 26 -41.33 -5.12 -0.75
CA THR A 26 -40.10 -5.59 -1.40
C THR A 26 -39.53 -4.56 -2.36
N LYS A 27 -40.39 -3.87 -3.11
CA LYS A 27 -39.99 -2.75 -3.97
C LYS A 27 -39.39 -1.63 -3.13
N LEU A 28 -40.08 -1.22 -2.07
CA LEU A 28 -39.57 -0.22 -1.13
C LEU A 28 -38.25 -0.65 -0.46
N GLN A 29 -38.08 -1.94 -0.17
CA GLN A 29 -36.82 -2.46 0.36
C GLN A 29 -35.66 -2.24 -0.61
N ASN A 30 -35.88 -2.44 -1.91
CA ASN A 30 -34.86 -2.24 -2.94
C ASN A 30 -34.59 -0.74 -3.16
N GLU A 31 -35.63 0.10 -3.16
CA GLU A 31 -35.47 1.55 -3.22
C GLU A 31 -34.65 2.08 -2.03
N ILE A 32 -34.95 1.65 -0.80
CA ILE A 32 -34.16 2.04 0.38
C ILE A 32 -32.70 1.59 0.26
N ARG A 33 -32.45 0.37 -0.24
CA ARG A 33 -31.08 -0.11 -0.46
C ARG A 33 -30.34 0.73 -1.50
N TYR A 34 -31.04 1.12 -2.56
CA TYR A 34 -30.50 2.01 -3.59
C TYR A 34 -30.15 3.37 -3.00
N ASP A 35 -31.10 4.00 -2.28
CA ASP A 35 -30.91 5.31 -1.65
C ASP A 35 -29.71 5.29 -0.67
N ILE A 36 -29.56 4.23 0.14
CA ILE A 36 -28.41 4.06 1.06
C ILE A 36 -27.11 3.95 0.28
N ASN A 37 -27.07 3.09 -0.74
CA ASN A 37 -25.86 2.89 -1.54
C ASN A 37 -25.47 4.15 -2.30
N GLU A 38 -26.44 4.91 -2.81
CA GLU A 38 -26.21 6.20 -3.45
C GLU A 38 -25.63 7.21 -2.46
N TYR A 39 -26.21 7.33 -1.27
CA TYR A 39 -25.70 8.20 -0.21
C TYR A 39 -24.27 7.84 0.21
N ASP A 40 -24.00 6.55 0.46
CA ASP A 40 -22.67 6.07 0.85
C ASP A 40 -21.65 6.38 -0.25
N ASN A 41 -21.98 6.11 -1.51
CA ASN A 41 -21.08 6.39 -2.64
C ASN A 41 -20.79 7.89 -2.80
N ASN A 42 -21.81 8.75 -2.66
CA ASN A 42 -21.63 10.20 -2.73
C ASN A 42 -20.75 10.70 -1.57
N SER A 43 -21.01 10.22 -0.35
CA SER A 43 -20.19 10.55 0.82
C SER A 43 -18.74 10.12 0.65
N TRP A 44 -18.50 8.92 0.10
CA TRP A 44 -17.16 8.44 -0.22
C TRP A 44 -16.48 9.29 -1.30
N LYS A 45 -17.23 9.71 -2.31
CA LYS A 45 -16.70 10.56 -3.38
C LYS A 45 -16.26 11.93 -2.84
N GLU A 46 -17.12 12.58 -2.05
CA GLU A 46 -16.79 13.86 -1.39
C GLU A 46 -15.58 13.72 -0.46
N PHE A 47 -15.52 12.63 0.31
CA PHE A 47 -14.36 12.35 1.17
C PHE A 47 -13.08 12.19 0.36
N LEU A 48 -13.11 11.42 -0.74
CA LEU A 48 -11.93 11.21 -1.60
C LEU A 48 -11.49 12.52 -2.29
N GLU A 49 -12.43 13.37 -2.72
CA GLU A 49 -12.15 14.68 -3.28
C GLU A 49 -11.56 15.66 -2.26
N SER A 50 -11.89 15.49 -0.97
CA SER A 50 -11.31 16.29 0.12
C SER A 50 -9.87 15.91 0.50
N LEU A 51 -9.35 14.77 0.00
CA LEU A 51 -8.00 14.33 0.31
C LEU A 51 -6.96 15.19 -0.43
N ASN A 52 -6.14 15.90 0.34
CA ASN A 52 -5.03 16.67 -0.19
C ASN A 52 -3.69 15.91 -0.01
N PRO A 53 -2.90 15.69 -1.08
CA PRO A 53 -1.57 15.09 -0.98
C PRO A 53 -0.60 15.90 -0.11
N ASP A 54 -0.73 17.23 -0.06
CA ASP A 54 0.21 18.10 0.65
C ASP A 54 0.07 18.03 2.18
N GLU A 55 -1.10 17.64 2.69
CA GLU A 55 -1.42 17.61 4.12
C GLU A 55 -1.23 16.23 4.77
N ASN A 56 -0.53 15.28 4.12
CA ASN A 56 -0.39 13.88 4.56
C ASN A 56 -1.73 13.12 4.80
N SER A 57 -2.88 13.72 4.45
CA SER A 57 -4.22 13.16 4.64
C SER A 57 -4.37 11.78 3.97
N LEU A 58 -3.82 11.64 2.77
CA LEU A 58 -3.79 10.40 1.99
C LEU A 58 -3.01 9.28 2.70
N PHE A 59 -1.88 9.61 3.34
CA PHE A 59 -1.09 8.65 4.11
C PHE A 59 -1.86 8.15 5.33
N HIS A 60 -2.46 9.06 6.10
CA HIS A 60 -3.25 8.69 7.27
C HIS A 60 -4.44 7.80 6.90
N PHE A 61 -5.12 8.10 5.79
CA PHE A 61 -6.24 7.29 5.31
C PHE A 61 -5.80 5.90 4.83
N ASN A 62 -4.76 5.82 3.99
CA ASN A 62 -4.20 4.53 3.56
C ASN A 62 -3.74 3.66 4.73
N ARG A 63 -3.16 4.28 5.77
CA ARG A 63 -2.77 3.59 7.00
C ARG A 63 -3.98 3.00 7.74
N LYS A 64 -5.10 3.72 7.80
CA LYS A 64 -6.36 3.21 8.39
C LYS A 64 -6.92 2.02 7.60
N LEU A 65 -6.89 2.08 6.27
CA LEU A 65 -7.41 1.00 5.40
C LEU A 65 -6.59 -0.29 5.51
N THR A 66 -5.26 -0.16 5.43
CA THR A 66 -4.37 -1.31 5.38
C THR A 66 -4.32 -2.10 6.67
N LYS A 67 -4.66 -1.48 7.83
CA LYS A 67 -4.60 -2.08 9.19
C LYS A 67 -3.26 -2.75 9.53
N LYS A 68 -2.23 -2.58 8.69
CA LYS A 68 -0.90 -3.12 8.89
C LYS A 68 -0.15 -2.18 9.81
N PHE A 69 -0.21 -2.49 11.11
CA PHE A 69 0.71 -1.90 12.05
C PHE A 69 1.99 -2.74 12.05
N PHE A 70 2.99 -2.28 11.31
CA PHE A 70 4.36 -2.74 11.57
C PHE A 70 4.95 -1.78 12.60
N ALA A 71 5.50 -2.34 13.68
CA ALA A 71 6.28 -1.56 14.62
C ALA A 71 7.52 -1.06 13.87
N LEU A 72 7.54 0.23 13.53
CA LEU A 72 8.73 0.86 12.99
C LEU A 72 9.83 0.72 14.05
N PRO A 73 10.99 0.11 13.73
CA PRO A 73 12.09 0.09 14.67
C PRO A 73 12.50 1.54 15.00
N PRO A 74 12.94 1.82 16.23
CA PRO A 74 13.40 3.15 16.60
C PRO A 74 14.59 3.54 15.71
N ILE A 75 14.69 4.83 15.39
CA ILE A 75 15.87 5.38 14.71
C ILE A 75 17.04 5.24 15.68
N LEU A 76 18.09 4.54 15.25
CA LEU A 76 19.29 4.33 16.03
C LEU A 76 20.38 5.31 15.59
N ASP A 77 21.14 5.79 16.55
CA ASP A 77 22.41 6.48 16.35
C ASP A 77 23.50 5.74 17.16
N SER A 78 24.73 6.24 17.09
CA SER A 78 25.91 5.83 17.86
C SER A 78 25.62 5.50 19.34
N ASP A 79 24.82 6.33 20.02
CA ASP A 79 24.51 6.16 21.45
C ASP A 79 23.20 5.40 21.73
N GLY A 80 22.53 4.86 20.69
CA GLY A 80 21.28 4.12 20.81
C GLY A 80 20.04 4.82 20.24
N PRO A 81 18.82 4.45 20.67
CA PRO A 81 17.58 4.88 20.04
C PRO A 81 17.23 6.35 20.31
N LYS A 82 16.82 7.07 19.26
CA LYS A 82 16.45 8.48 19.29
C LYS A 82 14.94 8.67 19.18
N TYR A 83 14.38 9.47 20.10
CA TYR A 83 12.94 9.65 20.23
C TYR A 83 12.46 11.06 19.85
N THR A 84 13.24 12.09 20.19
CA THR A 84 12.87 13.48 19.87
C THR A 84 13.10 13.78 18.38
N PRO A 85 12.35 14.72 17.78
CA PRO A 85 12.55 15.11 16.38
C PRO A 85 13.96 15.63 16.10
N LEU A 86 14.53 16.41 17.03
CA LEU A 86 15.88 16.95 16.91
C LEU A 86 16.92 15.82 16.89
N ASP A 87 16.86 14.92 17.87
CA ASP A 87 17.80 13.79 17.93
C ASP A 87 17.74 12.90 16.69
N LYS A 88 16.54 12.73 16.12
CA LYS A 88 16.35 11.97 14.87
C LYS A 88 16.98 12.69 13.69
N ALA A 89 16.81 14.01 13.59
CA ALA A 89 17.43 14.81 12.55
C ALA A 89 18.97 14.71 12.63
N ASP A 90 19.53 14.78 13.83
CA ASP A 90 20.98 14.64 14.05
C ASP A 90 21.48 13.23 13.69
N ALA A 91 20.73 12.19 14.06
CA ALA A 91 21.05 10.81 13.68
C ALA A 91 21.07 10.63 12.15
N PHE A 92 20.10 11.22 11.45
CA PHE A 92 20.09 11.21 9.98
C PHE A 92 21.25 11.98 9.39
N LEU A 93 21.56 13.18 9.92
CA LEU A 93 22.68 14.00 9.47
C LEU A 93 24.00 13.21 9.55
N ARG A 94 24.29 12.59 10.70
CA ARG A 94 25.49 11.77 10.90
C ARG A 94 25.52 10.56 9.97
N SER A 95 24.39 9.86 9.82
CA SER A 95 24.30 8.70 8.91
C SER A 95 24.58 9.09 7.46
N LEU A 96 24.06 10.23 7.02
CA LEU A 96 24.28 10.75 5.66
C LEU A 96 25.73 11.20 5.50
N GLU A 97 26.27 11.97 6.45
CA GLU A 97 27.67 12.40 6.44
C GLU A 97 28.62 11.21 6.29
N ASN A 98 28.45 10.17 7.12
CA ASN A 98 29.26 8.94 7.03
C ASN A 98 29.11 8.21 5.69
N SER A 99 27.90 8.19 5.13
CA SER A 99 27.63 7.52 3.85
C SER A 99 28.23 8.24 2.65
N PHE A 100 28.44 9.55 2.75
CA PHE A 100 29.04 10.38 1.70
C PHE A 100 30.54 10.65 1.90
N GLN A 101 31.17 10.07 2.94
CA GLN A 101 32.61 10.10 3.07
C GLN A 101 33.30 9.27 1.98
N VAL A 102 34.50 9.69 1.58
CA VAL A 102 35.34 8.91 0.68
C VAL A 102 35.65 7.58 1.35
N ASN A 103 35.33 6.48 0.66
CA ASN A 103 35.55 5.14 1.20
C ASN A 103 37.04 4.98 1.58
N PRO A 104 37.37 4.74 2.87
CA PRO A 104 38.76 4.67 3.32
C PRO A 104 39.47 3.40 2.83
N GLU A 105 38.73 2.40 2.36
CA GLU A 105 39.32 1.21 1.77
C GLU A 105 40.10 1.55 0.49
N LEU A 106 41.37 1.15 0.47
CA LEU A 106 42.20 1.25 -0.73
C LEU A 106 41.50 0.50 -1.87
N TYR A 107 41.25 1.24 -2.95
CA TYR A 107 40.78 0.70 -4.20
C TYR A 107 41.46 -0.64 -4.52
N CYS A 108 40.70 -1.74 -4.52
CA CYS A 108 41.21 -3.03 -4.91
C CYS A 108 41.51 -3.01 -6.42
N ASN A 109 42.77 -2.74 -6.77
CA ASN A 109 43.23 -2.61 -8.15
C ASN A 109 42.89 -3.84 -9.00
N ASN A 110 42.85 -5.04 -8.39
CA ASN A 110 42.43 -6.27 -9.05
C ASN A 110 40.93 -6.26 -9.39
N GLN A 111 40.09 -5.81 -8.45
CA GLN A 111 38.65 -5.63 -8.66
C GLN A 111 38.39 -4.60 -9.78
N ILE A 112 39.08 -3.45 -9.74
CA ILE A 112 38.96 -2.40 -10.75
C ILE A 112 39.36 -2.91 -12.13
N LYS A 113 40.50 -3.60 -12.24
CA LYS A 113 40.94 -4.21 -13.51
C LYS A 113 39.92 -5.23 -14.02
N ARG A 114 39.38 -6.08 -13.13
CA ARG A 114 38.35 -7.07 -13.48
C ARG A 114 37.08 -6.40 -13.99
N VAL A 115 36.57 -5.39 -13.30
CA VAL A 115 35.37 -4.64 -13.70
C VAL A 115 35.59 -3.93 -15.03
N LYS A 116 36.72 -3.20 -15.21
CA LYS A 116 37.07 -2.56 -16.48
C LYS A 116 37.14 -3.57 -17.63
N LYS A 117 37.73 -4.75 -17.39
CA LYS A 117 37.78 -5.83 -18.38
C LYS A 117 36.39 -6.32 -18.76
N LEU A 118 35.51 -6.55 -17.78
CA LEU A 118 34.13 -6.99 -18.02
C LEU A 118 33.32 -5.95 -18.80
N ILE A 119 33.42 -4.67 -18.42
CA ILE A 119 32.75 -3.57 -19.12
C ILE A 119 33.24 -3.49 -20.57
N ASN A 120 34.55 -3.52 -20.79
CA ASN A 120 35.11 -3.50 -22.14
C ASN A 120 34.68 -4.72 -22.96
N GLN A 121 34.65 -5.91 -22.36
CA GLN A 121 34.15 -7.13 -23.02
C GLN A 121 32.68 -7.00 -23.41
N TYR A 122 31.84 -6.44 -22.54
CA TYR A 122 30.42 -6.20 -22.84
C TYR A 122 30.23 -5.24 -24.03
N PHE A 123 31.02 -4.17 -24.12
CA PHE A 123 30.93 -3.22 -25.23
C PHE A 123 31.51 -3.78 -26.54
N LEU A 124 32.57 -4.60 -26.48
CA LEU A 124 33.18 -5.23 -27.66
C LEU A 124 32.36 -6.39 -28.20
N TYR A 125 31.73 -7.16 -27.31
CA TYR A 125 30.91 -8.32 -27.62
C TYR A 125 29.62 -8.21 -26.82
N PRO A 126 28.70 -7.30 -27.21
CA PRO A 126 27.40 -7.24 -26.56
C PRO A 126 26.76 -8.62 -26.70
N PRO A 127 26.28 -9.22 -25.59
CA PRO A 127 25.64 -10.51 -25.67
C PRO A 127 24.46 -10.38 -26.64
N SER A 128 24.42 -11.24 -27.67
CA SER A 128 23.27 -11.38 -28.54
C SER A 128 22.03 -11.48 -27.65
N GLN A 129 21.02 -10.63 -27.88
CA GLN A 129 19.80 -10.48 -27.06
C GLN A 129 19.53 -11.76 -26.29
N ILE A 130 20.00 -11.81 -25.03
CA ILE A 130 19.70 -12.93 -24.15
C ILE A 130 18.22 -12.70 -23.88
N VAL A 131 17.35 -13.35 -24.66
CA VAL A 131 15.94 -13.46 -24.29
C VAL A 131 16.00 -14.02 -22.88
N PRO A 132 15.66 -13.23 -21.84
CA PRO A 132 15.79 -13.70 -20.48
C PRO A 132 14.97 -14.97 -20.40
N LYS A 133 15.58 -16.05 -19.92
CA LYS A 133 14.89 -17.32 -19.79
C LYS A 133 13.63 -17.06 -18.97
N LEU A 134 12.46 -17.29 -19.58
CA LEU A 134 11.18 -17.06 -18.91
C LEU A 134 11.20 -17.83 -17.60
N THR A 135 11.14 -17.10 -16.49
CA THR A 135 11.21 -17.69 -15.15
C THR A 135 9.82 -18.18 -14.78
N SER A 136 9.71 -19.43 -14.32
CA SER A 136 8.42 -19.95 -13.85
C SER A 136 8.13 -19.49 -12.42
N PRO A 137 6.84 -19.36 -12.03
CA PRO A 137 6.48 -19.10 -10.63
C PRO A 137 7.10 -20.10 -9.64
N GLN A 138 7.26 -21.37 -10.01
CA GLN A 138 7.96 -22.38 -9.20
C GLN A 138 9.43 -22.02 -8.94
N GLU A 139 10.18 -21.60 -9.96
CA GLU A 139 11.59 -21.23 -9.81
C GLU A 139 11.76 -20.07 -8.81
N ILE A 140 10.85 -19.08 -8.87
CA ILE A 140 10.85 -17.95 -7.92
C ILE A 140 10.59 -18.43 -6.49
N ILE A 141 9.62 -19.33 -6.29
CA ILE A 141 9.31 -19.89 -4.96
C ILE A 141 10.50 -20.66 -4.39
N GLU A 142 11.20 -21.45 -5.21
CA GLU A 142 12.39 -22.19 -4.80
C GLU A 142 13.55 -21.27 -4.42
N ILE A 143 13.75 -20.18 -5.17
CA ILE A 143 14.76 -19.17 -4.86
C ILE A 143 14.43 -18.46 -3.54
N ILE A 144 13.17 -18.06 -3.33
CA ILE A 144 12.72 -17.43 -2.08
C ILE A 144 12.96 -18.38 -0.88
N LYS A 145 12.66 -19.67 -1.03
CA LYS A 145 12.94 -20.68 0.00
C LYS A 145 14.42 -20.80 0.34
N LYS A 146 15.32 -20.61 -0.63
CA LYS A 146 16.78 -20.64 -0.42
C LYS A 146 17.34 -19.36 0.19
N ILE A 147 16.66 -18.22 0.02
CA ILE A 147 17.11 -16.91 0.53
C ILE A 147 16.66 -16.66 1.96
N ASN A 148 15.59 -17.30 2.43
CA ASN A 148 15.19 -17.25 3.83
C ASN A 148 16.25 -17.92 4.74
N VAL A 149 17.22 -17.11 5.16
CA VAL A 149 17.94 -17.21 6.44
C VAL A 149 16.96 -16.93 7.59
#